data_AF-A0A3R7AIG6-F1
#
_entry.id   AF-A0A3R7AIG6-F1
#
_cell.length_a   1.000
_cell.length_b   1.000
_cell.length_c   1.000
_cell.angle_alpha   90.00
_cell.angle_beta   90.00
_cell.angle_gamma   90.00
#
_symmetry.space_group_name_H-M   'P 1'
#
loop_
_entity.id
_entity.type
_entity.pdbx_description
1 polymer ?
#
loop_
_entity_poly.entity_id
_entity_poly.type
_entity_poly.pdbx_seq_one_letter_code
_entity_poly.pdbx_strand_id
1 'polypeptide(L)'
;MDTVQIRNANGKYALGVAIAGGTGKGLCSAIQSIYHFFYHRQLRGIDPTPVSRFNFEEALRSLYDSGKKLAEISRNPKPFNGLRERIEYYEKLDYMNYTFLDETLLLAEQLIKTSQNSNVSKALKKYEIAKSLIDEGKREEAIRHAVDAYNMLYY
;
A
#
# COMPACT_ATOMS: atom_id res chain seq x y z
N MET A 1 -11.80 -20.34 -14.79
CA MET A 1 -12.35 -20.05 -13.46
C MET A 1 -11.48 -20.81 -12.48
N ASP A 2 -10.86 -20.13 -11.51
CA ASP A 2 -9.89 -20.73 -10.60
C ASP A 2 -10.56 -21.79 -9.70
N THR A 3 -9.94 -22.97 -9.59
CA THR A 3 -10.48 -24.17 -8.91
C THR A 3 -9.93 -24.35 -7.50
N VAL A 4 -9.09 -23.44 -7.02
CA VAL A 4 -8.45 -23.54 -5.70
C VAL A 4 -9.48 -23.49 -4.58
N GLN A 5 -9.70 -24.64 -3.94
CA GLN A 5 -10.52 -24.75 -2.74
C GLN A 5 -9.68 -24.50 -1.48
N ILE A 6 -9.68 -23.26 -1.00
CA ILE A 6 -9.16 -22.96 0.35
C ILE A 6 -10.20 -23.41 1.38
N ARG A 7 -10.06 -24.63 1.89
CA ARG A 7 -10.89 -25.15 2.99
C ARG A 7 -10.61 -24.37 4.28
N ASN A 8 -11.65 -24.09 5.06
CA ASN A 8 -11.59 -23.37 6.34
C ASN A 8 -10.78 -22.07 6.25
N ALA A 9 -11.10 -21.21 5.28
CA ALA A 9 -10.38 -19.96 5.05
C ALA A 9 -10.57 -18.93 6.17
N ASN A 10 -11.72 -18.94 6.85
CA ASN A 10 -12.05 -17.94 7.85
C ASN A 10 -10.99 -17.85 8.95
N GLY A 11 -10.40 -16.67 9.11
CA GLY A 11 -9.43 -16.37 10.15
C GLY A 11 -8.00 -16.81 9.86
N LYS A 12 -7.73 -17.47 8.72
CA LYS A 12 -6.35 -17.69 8.27
C LYS A 12 -5.73 -16.35 7.91
N TYR A 13 -4.50 -16.13 8.35
CA TYR A 13 -3.77 -14.94 8.01
C TYR A 13 -3.19 -15.04 6.60
N ALA A 14 -3.10 -13.91 5.93
CA ALA A 14 -2.53 -13.80 4.59
C ALA A 14 -1.75 -12.50 4.47
N LEU A 15 -0.75 -12.48 3.60
CA LEU A 15 0.04 -11.29 3.32
C LEU A 15 0.02 -11.04 1.81
N GLY A 16 -0.29 -9.82 1.41
CA GLY A 16 -0.38 -9.41 0.00
C GLY A 16 0.74 -8.44 -0.37
N VAL A 17 1.46 -8.78 -1.43
CA VAL A 17 2.54 -7.96 -2.00
C VAL A 17 2.20 -7.64 -3.45
N ALA A 18 2.29 -6.37 -3.84
CA ALA A 18 2.23 -5.96 -5.24
C ALA A 18 3.57 -5.35 -5.62
N ILE A 19 4.12 -5.72 -6.78
CA ILE A 19 5.43 -5.26 -7.22
C ILE A 19 5.32 -4.61 -8.59
N ALA A 20 5.84 -3.40 -8.73
CA ALA A 20 5.88 -2.63 -9.97
C ALA A 20 7.31 -2.14 -10.24
N GLY A 21 7.83 -2.46 -11.42
CA GLY A 21 9.05 -1.87 -11.96
C GLY A 21 8.75 -0.49 -12.56
N GLY A 22 9.13 -0.28 -13.82
CA GLY A 22 8.69 0.84 -14.67
C GLY A 22 8.42 2.17 -13.94
N THR A 23 7.15 2.61 -14.01
CA THR A 23 6.66 3.84 -13.36
C THR A 23 6.40 3.70 -11.86
N GLY A 24 6.43 2.48 -11.32
CA GLY A 24 6.02 2.19 -9.94
C GLY A 24 4.51 2.30 -9.71
N LYS A 25 3.70 2.63 -10.72
CA LYS A 25 2.25 2.84 -10.58
C LYS A 25 1.45 1.54 -10.63
N GLY A 26 0.22 1.57 -10.14
CA GLY A 26 -0.71 0.43 -10.07
C GLY A 26 -0.53 -0.47 -8.85
N LEU A 27 0.25 -0.02 -7.86
CA LEU A 27 0.56 -0.75 -6.65
C LEU A 27 -0.62 -0.79 -5.68
N CYS A 28 -1.22 0.36 -5.41
CA CYS A 28 -2.34 0.49 -4.48
C CYS A 28 -3.57 -0.25 -5.03
N SER A 29 -3.86 -0.14 -6.33
CA SER A 29 -4.97 -0.86 -6.95
C SER A 29 -4.76 -2.38 -6.95
N ALA A 30 -3.53 -2.85 -7.18
CA ALA A 30 -3.20 -4.27 -7.08
C ALA A 30 -3.33 -4.79 -5.64
N ILE A 31 -2.84 -4.03 -4.66
CA ILE A 31 -2.99 -4.33 -3.23
C ILE A 31 -4.47 -4.39 -2.86
N GLN A 32 -5.27 -3.38 -3.21
CA GLN A 32 -6.72 -3.36 -2.96
C GLN A 32 -7.41 -4.59 -3.56
N SER A 33 -7.06 -4.99 -4.79
CA SER A 33 -7.62 -6.19 -5.42
C SER A 33 -7.29 -7.47 -4.64
N ILE A 34 -6.04 -7.64 -4.20
CA ILE A 34 -5.62 -8.79 -3.38
C ILE A 34 -6.38 -8.81 -2.05
N TYR A 35 -6.52 -7.65 -1.41
CA TYR A 35 -7.16 -7.54 -0.11
C TYR A 35 -8.69 -7.66 -0.18
N HIS A 36 -9.33 -7.24 -1.26
CA HIS A 36 -10.73 -7.57 -1.54
C HIS A 36 -10.94 -9.08 -1.68
N PHE A 37 -10.03 -9.78 -2.38
CA PHE A 37 -10.07 -11.23 -2.42
C PHE A 37 -9.97 -11.82 -1.01
N PHE A 38 -9.01 -11.36 -0.19
CA PHE A 38 -8.89 -11.81 1.21
C PHE A 38 -10.16 -11.56 2.02
N TYR A 39 -10.76 -10.37 1.89
CA TYR A 39 -12.01 -10.00 2.55
C TYR A 39 -13.15 -10.97 2.20
N HIS A 40 -13.36 -11.25 0.91
CA HIS A 40 -14.41 -12.17 0.46
C HIS A 40 -14.15 -13.62 0.88
N ARG A 41 -12.88 -14.02 0.99
CA ARG A 41 -12.47 -15.33 1.51
C ARG A 41 -12.41 -15.41 3.04
N GLN A 42 -12.69 -14.31 3.74
CA GLN A 42 -12.63 -14.20 5.20
C GLN A 42 -11.22 -14.45 5.77
N LEU A 43 -10.18 -14.20 4.98
CA LEU A 43 -8.80 -14.22 5.43
C LEU A 43 -8.51 -12.95 6.23
N ARG A 44 -7.54 -13.01 7.15
CA ARG A 44 -7.00 -11.83 7.84
C ARG A 44 -5.76 -11.36 7.11
N GLY A 45 -5.97 -10.47 6.13
CA GLY A 45 -4.87 -9.81 5.43
C GLY A 45 -4.05 -8.93 6.37
N ILE A 46 -2.74 -9.13 6.45
CA ILE A 46 -1.82 -8.31 7.25
C ILE A 46 -0.80 -7.61 6.36
N ASP A 47 -0.40 -6.42 6.79
CA ASP A 47 0.75 -5.69 6.26
C ASP A 47 0.71 -5.56 4.71
N PRO A 48 -0.29 -4.87 4.14
CA PRO A 48 -0.36 -4.67 2.69
C PRO A 48 0.92 -3.98 2.20
N THR A 49 1.62 -4.60 1.25
CA THR A 49 2.98 -4.17 0.90
C THR A 49 3.08 -3.77 -0.58
N PRO A 50 2.93 -2.48 -0.92
CA PRO A 50 3.26 -1.97 -2.25
C PRO A 50 4.78 -1.82 -2.42
N VAL A 51 5.33 -2.46 -3.46
CA VAL A 51 6.77 -2.47 -3.76
C VAL A 51 7.02 -1.86 -5.13
N SER A 52 7.70 -0.73 -5.16
CA SER A 52 8.25 -0.14 -6.37
C SER A 52 9.75 -0.41 -6.47
N ARG A 53 10.35 -0.06 -7.62
CA ARG A 53 11.81 -0.02 -7.74
C ARG A 53 12.48 0.97 -6.77
N PHE A 54 11.73 1.93 -6.23
CA PHE A 54 12.24 3.00 -5.37
C PHE A 54 12.29 2.59 -3.89
N ASN A 55 11.50 1.60 -3.46
CA ASN A 55 11.53 1.11 -2.08
C ASN A 55 11.92 -0.37 -1.96
N PHE A 56 12.41 -1.00 -3.03
CA PHE A 56 12.64 -2.45 -3.07
C PHE A 56 13.49 -2.97 -1.90
N GLU A 57 14.63 -2.34 -1.61
CA GLU A 57 15.52 -2.76 -0.53
C GLU A 57 14.90 -2.61 0.86
N GLU A 58 14.13 -1.54 1.07
CA GLU A 58 13.39 -1.31 2.32
C GLU A 58 12.26 -2.32 2.47
N ALA A 59 11.48 -2.52 1.40
CA ALA A 59 10.38 -3.47 1.36
C ALA A 59 10.88 -4.90 1.62
N LEU A 60 12.00 -5.31 1.01
CA LEU A 60 12.58 -6.64 1.22
C LEU A 60 12.91 -6.90 2.69
N ARG A 61 13.50 -5.91 3.38
CA ARG A 61 13.77 -6.01 4.82
C ARG A 61 12.48 -6.13 5.62
N SER A 62 11.51 -5.26 5.37
CA SER A 62 10.22 -5.27 6.08
C SER A 62 9.43 -6.57 5.86
N LEU A 63 9.48 -7.14 4.65
CA LEU A 63 8.78 -8.36 4.30
C LEU A 63 9.32 -9.59 5.03
N TYR A 64 10.61 -9.59 5.39
CA TYR A 64 11.15 -10.64 6.24
C TYR A 64 10.46 -10.66 7.61
N ASP A 65 10.31 -9.49 8.23
CA ASP A 65 9.63 -9.35 9.53
C ASP A 65 8.14 -9.66 9.43
N SER A 66 7.46 -9.18 8.38
CA SER A 66 6.05 -9.49 8.13
C SER A 66 5.83 -10.98 7.87
N GLY A 67 6.75 -11.65 7.17
CA GLY A 67 6.72 -13.10 6.96
C GLY A 67 6.91 -13.89 8.26
N LYS A 68 7.83 -13.45 9.13
CA LYS A 68 8.01 -14.02 10.47
C LYS A 68 6.74 -13.87 11.32
N LYS A 69 6.16 -12.67 11.34
CA LYS A 69 4.89 -12.37 12.01
C LYS A 69 3.76 -13.26 11.47
N LEU A 70 3.63 -13.40 10.15
CA LEU A 70 2.64 -14.27 9.51
C LEU A 70 2.77 -15.71 9.99
N ALA A 71 3.99 -16.27 10.00
CA ALA A 71 4.24 -17.63 10.45
C ALA A 71 3.90 -17.85 11.94
N GLU A 72 4.18 -16.85 12.78
CA GLU A 72 3.86 -16.89 14.21
C GLU A 72 2.35 -16.88 14.47
N ILE A 73 1.64 -15.87 13.92
CA ILE A 73 0.20 -15.71 14.19
C ILE A 73 -0.65 -16.78 13.51
N SER A 74 -0.16 -17.37 12.40
CA SER A 74 -0.86 -18.47 11.71
C SER A 74 -0.96 -19.76 12.54
N ARG A 75 -0.19 -19.89 13.62
CA ARG A 75 -0.31 -21.01 14.57
C ARG A 75 -1.66 -20.99 15.31
N ASN A 76 -2.23 -19.80 15.51
CA ASN A 76 -3.50 -19.59 16.19
C ASN A 76 -4.43 -18.72 15.33
N PRO A 77 -5.05 -19.28 14.28
CA PRO A 77 -6.00 -18.56 13.43
C PRO A 77 -7.14 -17.99 14.27
N LYS A 78 -7.53 -16.74 13.96
CA LYS A 78 -8.64 -16.07 14.65
C LYS A 78 -9.78 -15.86 13.67
N PRO A 79 -10.83 -16.69 13.66
CA PRO A 79 -11.99 -16.45 12.80
C PRO A 79 -12.59 -15.06 13.01
N PHE A 80 -13.22 -14.50 11.97
CA PHE A 80 -14.10 -13.35 12.15
C PHE A 80 -15.43 -13.83 12.75
N ASN A 81 -15.96 -13.08 13.71
CA ASN A 81 -17.25 -13.36 14.36
C ASN A 81 -18.46 -12.88 13.53
N GLY A 82 -18.21 -12.15 12.45
CA GLY A 82 -19.27 -11.66 11.55
C GLY A 82 -18.81 -10.57 10.60
N LEU A 83 -19.75 -10.06 9.82
CA LEU A 83 -19.52 -9.03 8.80
C LEU A 83 -18.92 -7.74 9.38
N ARG A 84 -19.46 -7.28 10.53
CA ARG A 84 -19.04 -6.04 11.18
C ARG A 84 -17.55 -6.05 11.53
N GLU A 85 -17.08 -7.08 12.24
CA GLU A 85 -15.66 -7.20 12.62
C GLU A 85 -14.75 -7.24 11.38
N ARG A 86 -15.22 -7.91 10.32
CA ARG A 86 -14.46 -8.00 9.07
C ARG A 86 -14.33 -6.66 8.37
N ILE A 87 -15.41 -5.88 8.27
CA ILE A 87 -15.36 -4.52 7.70
C ILE A 87 -14.44 -3.65 8.57
N GLU A 88 -14.65 -3.60 9.89
CA GLU A 88 -13.83 -2.81 10.81
C GLU A 88 -12.34 -3.18 10.76
N TYR A 89 -12.00 -4.44 10.46
CA TYR A 89 -10.63 -4.88 10.29
C TYR A 89 -10.00 -4.32 9.00
N TYR A 90 -10.71 -4.42 7.88
CA TYR A 90 -10.20 -4.00 6.56
C TYR A 90 -10.17 -2.47 6.40
N GLU A 91 -11.10 -1.73 7.01
CA GLU A 91 -11.11 -0.27 7.04
C GLU A 91 -9.87 0.33 7.72
N LYS A 92 -9.18 -0.45 8.57
CA LYS A 92 -7.97 -0.03 9.28
C LYS A 92 -6.68 -0.38 8.56
N LEU A 93 -6.75 -1.11 7.45
CA LEU A 93 -5.55 -1.51 6.71
C LEU A 93 -5.08 -0.37 5.82
N ASP A 94 -3.76 -0.17 5.80
CA ASP A 94 -3.14 0.83 4.95
C ASP A 94 -3.50 0.61 3.48
N TYR A 95 -3.49 1.70 2.71
CA TYR A 95 -3.74 1.73 1.26
C TYR A 95 -5.15 1.35 0.81
N MET A 96 -6.04 0.86 1.69
CA MET A 96 -7.39 0.43 1.30
C MET A 96 -8.29 1.58 0.83
N ASN A 97 -8.03 2.80 1.30
CA ASN A 97 -8.73 4.01 0.89
C ASN A 97 -7.91 4.90 -0.07
N TYR A 98 -6.75 4.44 -0.55
CA TYR A 98 -5.88 5.24 -1.41
C TYR A 98 -6.48 5.37 -2.82
N THR A 99 -6.44 6.60 -3.35
CA THR A 99 -6.76 6.92 -4.75
C THR A 99 -5.49 7.11 -5.57
N PHE A 100 -5.64 7.43 -6.86
CA PHE A 100 -4.50 7.76 -7.74
C PHE A 100 -3.63 8.90 -7.21
N LEU A 101 -4.23 9.86 -6.47
CA LEU A 101 -3.49 10.96 -5.86
C LEU A 101 -2.58 10.45 -4.73
N ASP A 102 -3.13 9.59 -3.86
CA ASP A 102 -2.39 9.05 -2.73
C ASP A 102 -1.27 8.11 -3.19
N GLU A 103 -1.51 7.30 -4.24
CA GLU A 103 -0.44 6.50 -4.86
C GLU A 103 0.67 7.39 -5.47
N THR A 104 0.29 8.50 -6.10
CA THR A 104 1.28 9.44 -6.67
C THR A 104 2.16 10.03 -5.57
N LEU A 105 1.57 10.38 -4.42
CA LEU A 105 2.33 10.85 -3.25
C LEU A 105 3.21 9.78 -2.64
N LEU A 106 2.72 8.54 -2.53
CA LEU A 106 3.51 7.39 -2.08
C LEU A 106 4.78 7.25 -2.94
N LEU A 107 4.65 7.32 -4.28
CA LEU A 107 5.79 7.21 -5.18
C LEU A 107 6.72 8.42 -5.08
N ALA A 108 6.18 9.63 -4.94
CA ALA A 108 6.98 10.83 -4.72
C ALA A 108 7.79 10.73 -3.43
N GLU A 109 7.21 10.23 -2.35
CA GLU A 109 7.90 10.01 -1.08
C GLU A 109 9.06 9.02 -1.23
N GLN A 110 8.82 7.87 -1.87
CA GLN A 110 9.85 6.86 -2.12
C GLN A 110 11.01 7.43 -2.96
N LEU A 111 10.70 8.23 -3.99
CA LEU A 111 11.68 8.94 -4.79
C LEU A 111 12.46 9.97 -3.97
N ILE A 112 11.80 10.76 -3.12
CA ILE A 112 12.48 11.75 -2.26
C ILE A 112 13.48 11.07 -1.33
N LYS A 113 13.15 9.90 -0.79
CA LYS A 113 14.01 9.14 0.13
C LYS A 113 15.24 8.55 -0.56
N THR A 114 15.17 8.25 -1.86
CA THR A 114 16.21 7.46 -2.56
C THR A 114 16.93 8.20 -3.67
N SER A 115 16.36 9.29 -4.18
CA SER A 115 16.93 10.06 -5.29
C SER A 115 18.14 10.88 -4.83
N GLN A 116 19.16 10.94 -5.69
CA GLN A 116 20.32 11.83 -5.55
C GLN A 116 20.19 13.08 -6.46
N ASN A 117 19.01 13.33 -7.03
CA ASN A 117 18.76 14.43 -7.95
C ASN A 117 18.86 15.79 -7.22
N SER A 118 19.41 16.80 -7.88
CA SER A 118 19.52 18.17 -7.34
C SER A 118 18.15 18.81 -7.05
N ASN A 119 17.07 18.26 -7.62
CA ASN A 119 15.71 18.73 -7.41
C ASN A 119 15.02 18.15 -6.16
N VAL A 120 15.65 17.27 -5.37
CA VAL A 120 15.03 16.66 -4.17
C VAL A 120 14.43 17.71 -3.22
N SER A 121 15.14 18.82 -2.97
CA SER A 121 14.61 19.89 -2.12
C SER A 121 13.34 20.56 -2.69
N LYS A 122 13.25 20.71 -4.02
CA LYS A 122 12.07 21.27 -4.69
C LYS A 122 10.92 20.27 -4.68
N ALA A 123 11.20 19.00 -4.93
CA ALA A 123 10.23 17.92 -4.89
C ALA A 123 9.63 17.76 -3.48
N LEU A 124 10.47 17.83 -2.44
CA LEU A 124 10.02 17.79 -1.04
C LEU A 124 9.06 18.94 -0.72
N LYS A 125 9.38 20.18 -1.15
CA LYS A 125 8.45 21.31 -0.96
C LYS A 125 7.10 21.08 -1.64
N LYS A 126 7.10 20.53 -2.86
CA LYS A 126 5.86 20.20 -3.58
C LYS A 126 5.08 19.09 -2.90
N TYR A 127 5.77 18.06 -2.41
CA TYR A 127 5.19 16.97 -1.65
C TYR A 127 4.51 17.46 -0.36
N GLU A 128 5.18 18.29 0.43
CA GLU A 128 4.61 18.83 1.68
C GLU A 128 3.38 19.73 1.41
N ILE A 129 3.41 20.55 0.35
CA ILE A 129 2.25 21.34 -0.05
C ILE A 129 1.07 20.43 -0.42
N ALA A 130 1.32 19.38 -1.20
CA ALA A 130 0.27 18.43 -1.58
C ALA A 130 -0.34 17.72 -0.37
N LYS A 131 0.49 17.30 0.60
CA LYS A 131 0.00 16.70 1.86
C LYS A 131 -0.88 17.68 2.65
N SER A 132 -0.41 18.91 2.86
CA SER A 132 -1.18 19.94 3.56
C SER A 132 -2.55 20.18 2.90
N LEU A 133 -2.58 20.26 1.56
CA LEU A 133 -3.83 20.45 0.82
C LEU A 133 -4.78 19.25 0.97
N ILE A 134 -4.26 18.02 1.02
CA ILE A 134 -5.07 16.83 1.29
C ILE A 134 -5.64 16.85 2.71
N ASP A 135 -4.84 17.23 3.69
CA ASP A 135 -5.27 17.35 5.10
C ASP A 135 -6.36 18.42 5.28
N GLU A 136 -6.34 19.47 4.45
CA GLU A 136 -7.38 20.50 4.37
C GLU A 136 -8.61 20.07 3.53
N GLY A 137 -8.62 18.87 2.94
CA GLY A 137 -9.68 18.39 2.05
C GLY A 137 -9.65 18.96 0.63
N LYS A 138 -8.64 19.78 0.28
CA LYS A 138 -8.44 20.41 -1.04
C LYS A 138 -7.73 19.49 -2.01
N ARG A 139 -8.30 18.30 -2.24
CA ARG A 139 -7.65 17.24 -3.04
C ARG A 139 -7.38 17.63 -4.49
N GLU A 140 -8.27 18.39 -5.14
CA GLU A 140 -8.07 18.84 -6.53
C GLU A 140 -6.86 19.77 -6.66
N GLU A 141 -6.67 20.68 -5.72
CA GLU A 141 -5.52 21.60 -5.68
C GLU A 141 -4.21 20.83 -5.44
N ALA A 142 -4.26 19.78 -4.61
CA ALA A 142 -3.11 18.95 -4.29
C ALA A 142 -2.55 18.20 -5.51
N ILE A 143 -3.38 17.89 -6.53
CA ILE A 143 -2.99 17.08 -7.69
C ILE A 143 -1.75 17.65 -8.39
N ARG A 144 -1.76 18.95 -8.69
CA ARG A 144 -0.63 19.61 -9.36
C ARG A 144 0.67 19.43 -8.56
N HIS A 145 0.59 19.61 -7.25
CA HIS A 145 1.75 19.55 -6.37
C HIS A 145 2.27 18.11 -6.21
N ALA A 146 1.39 17.12 -6.11
CA ALA A 146 1.76 15.71 -6.05
C ALA A 146 2.44 15.23 -7.35
N VAL A 147 1.84 15.60 -8.50
CA VAL A 147 2.38 15.25 -9.82
C VAL A 147 3.73 15.93 -10.06
N ASP A 148 3.87 17.21 -9.71
CA ASP A 148 5.14 17.93 -9.78
C ASP A 148 6.23 17.24 -8.96
N ALA A 149 5.94 16.87 -7.70
CA ALA A 149 6.88 16.22 -6.82
C ALA A 149 7.40 14.90 -7.39
N TYR A 150 6.51 14.07 -7.94
CA TYR A 150 6.87 12.82 -8.60
C TYR A 150 7.69 13.06 -9.89
N ASN A 151 7.20 13.92 -10.78
CA ASN A 151 7.82 14.15 -12.09
C ASN A 151 9.23 14.76 -12.00
N MET A 152 9.50 15.57 -10.96
CA MET A 152 10.82 16.17 -10.73
C MET A 152 11.93 15.14 -10.45
N LEU A 153 11.57 13.94 -10.00
CA LEU A 153 12.53 12.91 -9.56
C LEU A 153 12.43 11.61 -10.38
N TYR A 154 11.34 11.41 -11.11
CA TYR A 154 11.10 10.21 -11.90
C TYR A 154 12.02 10.12 -13.16
N TYR A 155 12.67 11.22 -13.54
CA TYR A 155 13.64 11.34 -14.63
C TYR A 155 15.00 11.85 -14.15
#